data_AF-A0A8W8M3E2-F1
#
_entry.id   AF-A0A8W8M3E2-F1
#
_cell.length_a   1.000
_cell.length_b   1.000
_cell.length_c   1.000
_cell.angle_alpha   90.00
_cell.angle_beta   90.00
_cell.angle_gamma   90.00
#
_symmetry.space_group_name_H-M   'P 1'
#
loop_
_entity.id
_entity.type
_entity.pdbx_description
1 polymer ?
#
loop_
_entity_poly.entity_id
_entity_poly.type
_entity_poly.pdbx_seq_one_letter_code
_entity_poly.pdbx_strand_id
1 'polypeptide(L)'
;MILQDCRKFFREFFECFEDYSYLKRHLHHDRIFTIGFPKTGPELENLSDIKKCIAKLALGSRSFEEQIRPVWAIFEHILQRKKTQKIMSRKELSEINVLLSEEFRMNEEDITKMLCFLHGVGTLLYFYEKGLDETIILDIQWFVNAFKSLIHFTVDIKDRDYNRDHFKSTGVMEDKKLTEIWKSKAKEEYILHKTKILAYMERLGLLAIQHENKLCLTKTNSFQCFSFTE
;
A
#
# COMPACT_ATOMS: atom_id res chain seq x y z
N MET A 1 -29.86 6.65 23.22
CA MET A 1 -30.22 5.48 22.38
C MET A 1 -28.99 4.76 21.84
N ILE A 2 -28.03 5.45 21.20
CA ILE A 2 -26.84 4.86 20.54
C ILE A 2 -25.99 3.96 21.45
N LEU A 3 -25.68 4.36 22.69
CA LEU A 3 -24.84 3.59 23.62
C LEU A 3 -25.40 2.20 24.00
N GLN A 4 -26.72 2.05 24.06
CA GLN A 4 -27.35 0.76 24.38
C GLN A 4 -27.27 -0.20 23.19
N ASP A 5 -27.47 0.30 21.97
CA ASP A 5 -27.34 -0.48 20.75
C ASP A 5 -25.90 -0.92 20.51
N CYS A 6 -24.92 -0.06 20.78
CA CYS A 6 -23.50 -0.41 20.71
C CYS A 6 -23.12 -1.48 21.74
N ARG A 7 -23.60 -1.36 22.99
CA ARG A 7 -23.36 -2.39 24.02
C ARG A 7 -24.01 -3.72 23.66
N LYS A 8 -25.20 -3.69 23.07
CA LYS A 8 -25.89 -4.89 22.56
C LYS A 8 -25.08 -5.55 21.44
N PHE A 9 -24.65 -4.76 20.45
CA PHE A 9 -23.81 -5.24 19.35
C PHE A 9 -22.52 -5.90 19.82
N PHE A 10 -21.76 -5.26 20.72
CA PHE A 10 -20.50 -5.86 21.17
C PHE A 10 -20.72 -7.12 22.00
N ARG A 11 -21.79 -7.18 22.80
CA ARG A 11 -22.14 -8.40 23.51
C ARG A 11 -22.40 -9.55 22.53
N GLU A 12 -23.28 -9.35 21.56
CA GLU A 12 -23.58 -10.33 20.50
C GLU A 12 -22.33 -10.69 19.68
N PHE A 13 -21.48 -9.70 19.39
CA PHE A 13 -20.21 -9.91 18.69
C PHE A 13 -19.25 -10.78 19.47
N PHE A 14 -19.10 -10.59 20.80
CA PHE A 14 -18.24 -11.44 21.62
C PHE A 14 -18.81 -12.85 21.81
N GLU A 15 -20.14 -12.99 21.89
CA GLU A 15 -20.82 -14.29 21.94
C GLU A 15 -20.45 -15.16 20.72
N CYS A 16 -20.29 -14.57 19.53
CA CYS A 16 -19.83 -15.29 18.33
C CYS A 16 -18.44 -15.95 18.47
N PHE A 17 -17.63 -15.54 19.45
CA PHE A 17 -16.29 -16.08 19.68
C PHE A 17 -16.20 -16.95 20.95
N GLU A 18 -17.32 -17.30 21.58
CA GLU A 18 -17.31 -18.06 22.83
C GLU A 18 -16.65 -19.44 22.70
N ASP A 19 -16.86 -20.12 21.58
CA ASP A 19 -16.31 -21.44 21.31
C ASP A 19 -14.85 -21.41 20.81
N TYR A 20 -14.30 -20.22 20.52
CA TYR A 20 -12.97 -20.05 19.90
C TYR A 20 -11.95 -19.48 20.90
N SER A 21 -11.49 -20.33 21.83
CA SER A 21 -10.57 -19.96 22.92
C SER A 21 -9.27 -19.30 22.44
N TYR A 22 -8.75 -19.67 21.26
CA TYR A 22 -7.55 -19.07 20.67
C TYR A 22 -7.75 -17.65 20.14
N LEU A 23 -9.00 -17.24 19.84
CA LEU A 23 -9.34 -15.88 19.42
C LEU A 23 -9.60 -14.97 20.62
N LYS A 24 -10.14 -15.50 21.72
CA LYS A 24 -10.42 -14.74 22.96
C LYS A 24 -9.22 -13.96 23.48
N ARG A 25 -8.00 -14.53 23.41
CA ARG A 25 -6.76 -13.85 23.85
C ARG A 25 -6.42 -12.59 23.05
N HIS A 26 -7.00 -12.42 21.86
CA HIS A 26 -6.80 -11.27 20.98
C HIS A 26 -7.96 -10.27 21.03
N LEU A 27 -9.04 -10.61 21.75
CA LEU A 27 -10.23 -9.79 21.92
C LEU A 27 -10.17 -9.10 23.28
N HIS A 28 -9.99 -7.78 23.28
CA HIS A 28 -9.99 -6.98 24.51
C HIS A 28 -11.37 -6.38 24.75
N HIS A 29 -12.11 -6.90 25.73
CA HIS A 29 -13.43 -6.40 26.11
C HIS A 29 -13.45 -4.93 26.55
N ASP A 30 -12.31 -4.39 26.98
CA ASP A 30 -12.21 -2.99 27.43
C ASP A 30 -11.69 -2.03 26.36
N ARG A 31 -11.21 -2.54 25.20
CA ARG A 31 -10.64 -1.73 24.11
C ARG A 31 -11.55 -1.70 22.90
N ILE A 32 -12.78 -1.28 23.14
CA ILE A 32 -13.84 -1.28 22.16
C ILE A 32 -14.05 0.14 21.65
N PHE A 33 -13.95 0.31 20.33
CA PHE A 33 -14.24 1.58 19.66
C PHE A 33 -15.31 1.36 18.60
N THR A 34 -16.45 2.03 18.75
CA THR A 34 -17.41 2.13 17.65
C THR A 34 -16.93 3.15 16.65
N ILE A 35 -16.60 2.70 15.44
CA ILE A 35 -16.40 3.60 14.31
C ILE A 35 -17.74 3.68 13.57
N GLY A 36 -18.51 4.73 13.87
CA GLY A 36 -19.74 5.05 13.17
C GLY A 36 -19.83 6.57 12.99
N PHE A 37 -20.33 7.02 11.84
CA PHE A 37 -20.63 8.42 11.65
C PHE A 37 -21.99 8.72 12.29
N PRO A 38 -22.07 9.59 13.33
CA PRO A 38 -23.35 9.98 13.89
C PRO A 38 -24.19 10.65 12.81
N LYS A 39 -25.44 10.20 12.64
CA LYS A 39 -26.38 10.78 11.66
C LYS A 39 -27.08 12.04 12.20
N THR A 40 -27.18 12.17 13.53
CA THR A 40 -27.72 13.33 14.27
C THR A 40 -27.12 13.37 15.69
N GLY A 41 -27.13 14.53 16.36
CA GLY A 41 -26.74 14.68 17.78
C GLY A 41 -25.49 15.55 18.03
N PRO A 42 -25.15 15.86 19.31
CA PRO A 42 -24.04 16.73 19.70
C PRO A 42 -22.66 16.21 19.23
N GLU A 43 -22.56 14.93 18.88
CA GLU A 43 -21.35 14.32 18.29
C GLU A 43 -21.07 14.81 16.85
N LEU A 44 -22.02 15.47 16.17
CA LEU A 44 -21.79 16.21 14.92
C LEU A 44 -20.98 17.49 15.13
N GLU A 45 -21.08 18.13 16.30
CA GLU A 45 -20.22 19.27 16.67
C GLU A 45 -18.76 18.81 16.78
N ASN A 46 -18.52 17.60 17.31
CA ASN A 46 -17.19 16.96 17.31
C ASN A 46 -16.67 16.70 15.89
N LEU A 47 -17.52 16.35 14.92
CA LEU A 47 -17.11 16.23 13.52
C LEU A 47 -16.77 17.59 12.89
N SER A 48 -17.47 18.66 13.27
CA SER A 48 -17.12 20.02 12.87
C SER A 48 -15.72 20.38 13.37
N ASP A 49 -15.41 20.04 14.62
CA ASP A 49 -14.11 20.33 15.21
C ASP A 49 -13.00 19.46 14.64
N ILE A 50 -13.26 18.19 14.32
CA ILE A 50 -12.34 17.34 13.55
C ILE A 50 -12.08 17.94 12.17
N LYS A 51 -13.12 18.40 11.44
CA LYS A 51 -12.96 19.04 10.13
C LYS A 51 -12.14 20.33 10.23
N LYS A 52 -12.40 21.18 11.22
CA LYS A 52 -11.62 22.39 11.49
C LYS A 52 -10.17 22.05 11.83
N CYS A 53 -9.95 21.00 12.61
CA CYS A 53 -8.61 20.52 12.96
C CYS A 53 -7.86 20.02 11.71
N ILE A 54 -8.49 19.19 10.88
CA ILE A 54 -7.92 18.74 9.59
C ILE A 54 -7.61 19.93 8.70
N ALA A 55 -8.55 20.89 8.54
CA ALA A 55 -8.32 22.08 7.74
C ALA A 55 -7.15 22.92 8.28
N LYS A 56 -7.08 23.13 9.60
CA LYS A 56 -5.98 23.84 10.24
C LYS A 56 -4.64 23.14 10.04
N LEU A 57 -4.60 21.80 10.14
CA LEU A 57 -3.40 21.01 9.92
C LEU A 57 -2.97 21.03 8.45
N ALA A 58 -3.92 20.89 7.52
CA ALA A 58 -3.64 20.95 6.09
C ALA A 58 -3.13 22.34 5.67
N LEU A 59 -3.79 23.41 6.11
CA LEU A 59 -3.41 24.80 5.81
C LEU A 59 -2.14 25.24 6.54
N GLY A 60 -1.85 24.69 7.72
CA GLY A 60 -0.64 24.96 8.49
C GLY A 60 0.56 24.10 8.10
N SER A 61 0.39 23.16 7.16
CA SER A 61 1.48 22.33 6.66
C SER A 61 2.32 23.11 5.64
N ARG A 62 3.66 23.02 5.73
CA ARG A 62 4.58 23.67 4.77
C ARG A 62 4.31 23.28 3.32
N SER A 63 3.75 22.09 3.10
CA SER A 63 3.36 21.58 1.78
C SER A 63 2.29 22.43 1.09
N PHE A 64 1.51 23.22 1.83
CA PHE A 64 0.51 24.13 1.26
C PHE A 64 1.13 25.40 0.65
N GLU A 65 2.33 25.80 1.11
CA GLU A 65 3.06 26.97 0.61
C GLU A 65 3.96 26.65 -0.60
N GLU A 66 4.12 25.36 -0.95
CA GLU A 66 4.89 24.98 -2.13
C GLU A 66 4.18 25.45 -3.40
N GLN A 67 4.85 26.33 -4.15
CA GLN A 67 4.37 26.78 -5.45
C GLN A 67 4.46 25.62 -6.44
N ILE A 68 3.39 24.81 -6.51
CA ILE A 68 3.25 23.78 -7.53
C ILE A 68 3.21 24.47 -8.89
N ARG A 69 4.20 24.16 -9.74
CA ARG A 69 4.22 24.68 -11.11
C ARG A 69 2.98 24.14 -11.85
N PRO A 70 2.23 24.96 -12.60
CA PRO A 70 1.03 24.50 -13.32
C PRO A 70 1.27 23.27 -14.19
N VAL A 71 2.47 23.15 -14.77
CA VAL A 71 2.89 21.99 -15.56
C VAL A 71 2.87 20.68 -14.77
N TRP A 72 3.18 20.68 -13.47
CA TRP A 72 3.11 19.47 -12.64
C TRP A 72 1.67 18.98 -12.48
N ALA A 73 0.70 19.90 -12.33
CA ALA A 73 -0.73 19.55 -12.27
C ALA A 73 -1.23 18.96 -13.59
N ILE A 74 -0.74 19.45 -14.74
CA ILE A 74 -1.05 18.87 -16.05
C ILE A 74 -0.56 17.42 -16.11
N PHE A 75 0.69 17.17 -15.72
CA PHE A 75 1.26 15.83 -15.72
C PHE A 75 0.60 14.90 -14.72
N GLU A 76 0.30 15.36 -13.51
CA GLU A 76 -0.45 14.60 -12.51
C GLU A 76 -1.77 14.11 -13.12
N HIS A 77 -2.52 15.00 -13.76
CA HIS A 77 -3.78 14.66 -14.41
C HIS A 77 -3.63 13.62 -15.53
N ILE A 78 -2.56 13.74 -16.35
CA ILE A 78 -2.25 12.75 -17.39
C ILE A 78 -1.94 11.40 -16.77
N LEU A 79 -1.11 11.36 -15.72
CA LEU A 79 -0.72 10.14 -15.02
C LEU A 79 -1.93 9.47 -14.35
N GLN A 80 -2.83 10.25 -13.75
CA GLN A 80 -4.08 9.72 -13.18
C GLN A 80 -4.95 9.04 -14.23
N ARG A 81 -5.07 9.63 -15.43
CA ARG A 81 -5.82 9.01 -16.53
C ARG A 81 -5.19 7.72 -17.05
N LYS A 82 -3.87 7.58 -16.89
CA LYS A 82 -3.11 6.39 -17.27
C LYS A 82 -2.99 5.35 -16.17
N LYS A 83 -3.61 5.56 -15.00
CA LYS A 83 -3.58 4.64 -13.85
C LYS A 83 -4.08 3.23 -14.18
N THR A 84 -4.93 3.06 -15.20
CA THR A 84 -5.35 1.74 -15.69
C THR A 84 -4.19 0.88 -16.21
N GLN A 85 -3.10 1.50 -16.66
CA GLN A 85 -1.88 0.81 -17.11
C GLN A 85 -1.08 0.22 -15.93
N LYS A 86 -1.37 0.63 -14.69
CA LYS A 86 -0.73 0.22 -13.42
C LYS A 86 0.72 0.65 -13.26
N ILE A 87 1.54 0.44 -14.28
CA ILE A 87 2.95 0.79 -14.38
C ILE A 87 3.19 1.54 -15.68
N MET A 88 4.13 2.47 -15.64
CA MET A 88 4.63 3.22 -16.78
C MET A 88 6.16 3.24 -16.75
N SER A 89 6.79 3.23 -17.92
CA SER A 89 8.23 3.47 -18.03
C SER A 89 8.55 4.96 -18.11
N ARG A 90 9.75 5.33 -17.66
CA ARG A 90 10.23 6.71 -17.79
C ARG A 90 10.26 7.18 -19.25
N LYS A 91 10.62 6.28 -20.17
CA LYS A 91 10.58 6.53 -21.61
C LYS A 91 9.19 6.95 -22.10
N GLU A 92 8.14 6.22 -21.71
CA GLU A 92 6.76 6.59 -22.08
C GLU A 92 6.36 7.96 -21.53
N LEU A 93 6.84 8.32 -20.33
CA LEU A 93 6.62 9.66 -19.77
C LEU A 93 7.34 10.75 -20.57
N SER A 94 8.59 10.51 -20.97
CA SER A 94 9.33 11.44 -21.82
C SER A 94 8.68 11.60 -23.20
N GLU A 95 8.11 10.53 -23.77
CA GLU A 95 7.32 10.60 -25.01
C GLU A 95 6.08 11.49 -24.84
N ILE A 96 5.36 11.36 -23.72
CA ILE A 96 4.22 12.25 -23.38
C ILE A 96 4.69 13.71 -23.27
N ASN A 97 5.84 13.96 -22.64
CA ASN A 97 6.39 15.29 -22.47
C ASN A 97 6.71 15.97 -23.82
N VAL A 98 7.25 15.23 -24.79
CA VAL A 98 7.54 15.76 -26.13
C VAL A 98 6.26 16.18 -26.87
N LEU A 99 5.13 15.51 -26.60
CA LEU A 99 3.84 15.82 -27.24
C LEU A 99 3.17 17.09 -26.68
N LEU A 100 3.65 17.65 -25.56
CA LEU A 100 3.16 18.91 -25.03
C LEU A 100 3.69 20.11 -25.82
N SER A 101 2.94 21.22 -25.78
CA SER A 101 3.41 22.52 -26.27
C SER A 101 4.74 22.88 -25.59
N GLU A 102 5.62 23.56 -26.33
CA GLU A 102 6.99 23.85 -25.89
C GLU A 102 7.06 24.54 -24.52
N GLU A 103 6.13 25.46 -24.25
CA GLU A 103 5.99 26.17 -22.97
C GLU A 103 5.66 25.28 -21.76
N PHE A 104 5.12 24.08 -21.98
CA PHE A 104 4.79 23.09 -20.95
C PHE A 104 5.73 21.89 -20.92
N ARG A 105 6.79 21.88 -21.74
CA ARG A 105 7.78 20.80 -21.70
C ARG A 105 8.67 20.96 -20.47
N MET A 106 8.92 19.83 -19.81
CA MET A 106 9.87 19.75 -18.70
C MET A 106 11.19 19.15 -19.19
N ASN A 107 12.31 19.61 -18.63
CA ASN A 107 13.57 18.89 -18.77
C ASN A 107 13.58 17.64 -17.85
N GLU A 108 14.57 16.77 -18.00
CA GLU A 108 14.64 15.52 -17.21
C GLU A 108 14.79 15.76 -15.70
N GLU A 109 15.45 16.86 -15.29
CA GLU A 109 15.58 17.22 -13.88
C GLU A 109 14.23 17.62 -13.29
N ASP A 110 13.44 18.41 -14.01
CA ASP A 110 12.10 18.83 -13.64
C ASP A 110 11.13 17.64 -13.58
N ILE A 111 11.22 16.71 -14.53
CA ILE A 111 10.45 15.45 -14.51
C ILE A 111 10.81 14.65 -13.25
N THR A 112 12.10 14.54 -12.92
CA THR A 112 12.55 13.82 -11.72
C THR A 112 12.01 14.46 -10.45
N LYS A 113 12.10 15.80 -10.33
CA LYS A 113 11.56 16.55 -9.19
C LYS A 113 10.06 16.34 -9.04
N MET A 114 9.31 16.40 -10.14
CA MET A 114 7.88 16.15 -10.15
C MET A 114 7.56 14.71 -9.71
N LEU A 115 8.24 13.70 -10.23
CA LEU A 115 8.00 12.30 -9.84
C LEU A 115 8.33 12.06 -8.37
N CYS A 116 9.43 12.62 -7.86
CA CYS A 116 9.78 12.56 -6.44
C CYS A 116 8.73 13.26 -5.56
N PHE A 117 8.22 14.41 -6.00
CA PHE A 117 7.12 15.10 -5.33
C PHE A 117 5.86 14.24 -5.29
N LEU A 118 5.41 13.72 -6.45
CA LEU A 118 4.23 12.85 -6.56
C LEU A 118 4.37 11.55 -5.76
N HIS A 119 5.59 11.04 -5.64
CA HIS A 119 5.91 9.93 -4.73
C HIS A 119 5.76 10.34 -3.27
N GLY A 120 6.31 11.48 -2.88
CA GLY A 120 6.24 12.00 -1.50
C GLY A 120 4.82 12.27 -1.01
N VAL A 121 3.93 12.72 -1.89
CA VAL A 121 2.50 12.91 -1.57
C VAL A 121 1.67 11.62 -1.67
N GLY A 122 2.27 10.52 -2.14
CA GLY A 122 1.61 9.22 -2.24
C GLY A 122 0.63 9.10 -3.40
N THR A 123 0.84 9.84 -4.48
CA THR A 123 0.03 9.76 -5.72
C THR A 123 0.48 8.59 -6.61
N LEU A 124 1.78 8.31 -6.64
CA LEU A 124 2.44 7.19 -7.35
C LEU A 124 3.64 6.66 -6.55
N LEU A 125 4.30 5.59 -7.01
CA LEU A 125 5.61 5.20 -6.48
C LEU A 125 6.69 5.40 -7.54
N TYR A 126 7.77 6.06 -7.11
CA TYR A 126 8.95 6.30 -7.92
C TYR A 126 10.18 6.42 -7.01
N PHE A 127 11.29 5.80 -7.41
CA PHE A 127 12.58 5.93 -6.74
C PHE A 127 13.61 6.45 -7.73
N TYR A 128 14.26 7.57 -7.41
CA TYR A 128 15.40 8.09 -8.16
C TYR A 128 16.68 7.35 -7.77
N GLU A 129 16.70 6.06 -8.05
CA GLU A 129 17.79 5.14 -7.72
C GLU A 129 18.03 4.21 -8.91
N LYS A 130 19.30 3.94 -9.21
CA LYS A 130 19.70 3.12 -10.36
C LYS A 130 19.00 1.76 -10.32
N GLY A 131 18.27 1.45 -11.38
CA GLY A 131 17.56 0.17 -11.55
C GLY A 131 16.09 0.23 -11.14
N LEU A 132 15.65 1.29 -10.46
CA LEU A 132 14.24 1.60 -10.17
C LEU A 132 13.76 2.87 -10.88
N ASP A 133 14.69 3.75 -11.27
CA ASP A 133 14.49 5.06 -11.90
C ASP A 133 13.84 5.02 -13.28
N GLU A 134 13.77 3.84 -13.91
CA GLU A 134 13.12 3.62 -15.20
C GLU A 134 11.65 3.20 -15.10
N THR A 135 11.17 2.87 -13.90
CA THR A 135 9.82 2.35 -13.67
C THR A 135 9.05 3.30 -12.76
N ILE A 136 7.78 3.55 -13.09
CA ILE A 136 6.86 4.37 -12.31
C ILE A 136 5.62 3.51 -12.02
N ILE A 137 5.28 3.29 -10.75
CA ILE A 137 4.04 2.61 -10.38
C ILE A 137 2.93 3.65 -10.23
N LEU A 138 1.98 3.65 -11.17
CA LEU A 138 0.86 4.58 -11.20
C LEU A 138 -0.29 4.15 -10.27
N ASP A 139 -0.51 2.84 -10.13
CA ASP A 139 -1.59 2.31 -9.29
C ASP A 139 -1.02 1.70 -8.00
N ILE A 140 -0.92 2.54 -6.98
CA ILE A 140 -0.49 2.13 -5.63
C ILE A 140 -1.42 1.05 -5.06
N GLN A 141 -2.73 1.14 -5.30
CA GLN A 141 -3.66 0.17 -4.73
C GLN A 141 -3.46 -1.21 -5.36
N TRP A 142 -3.20 -1.27 -6.67
CA TRP A 142 -2.81 -2.49 -7.36
C TRP A 142 -1.50 -3.07 -6.81
N PHE A 143 -0.47 -2.24 -6.59
CA PHE A 143 0.79 -2.69 -5.97
C PHE A 143 0.58 -3.23 -4.55
N VAL A 144 -0.19 -2.52 -3.72
CA VAL A 144 -0.55 -2.96 -2.37
C VAL A 144 -1.34 -4.27 -2.42
N ASN A 145 -2.22 -4.45 -3.41
CA ASN A 145 -2.97 -5.69 -3.58
C ASN A 145 -2.07 -6.87 -3.97
N ALA A 146 -1.02 -6.64 -4.75
CA ALA A 146 0.00 -7.65 -5.01
C ALA A 146 0.64 -8.10 -3.69
N PHE A 147 1.03 -7.16 -2.82
CA PHE A 147 1.60 -7.50 -1.51
C PHE A 147 0.59 -8.19 -0.58
N LYS A 148 -0.64 -7.68 -0.51
CA LYS A 148 -1.74 -8.28 0.26
C LYS A 148 -1.97 -9.75 -0.10
N SER A 149 -1.84 -10.10 -1.38
CA SER A 149 -2.01 -11.48 -1.81
C SER A 149 -0.96 -12.44 -1.23
N LEU A 150 0.21 -11.93 -0.85
CA LEU A 150 1.28 -12.74 -0.23
C LEU A 150 1.01 -12.98 1.24
N ILE A 151 0.56 -11.95 1.96
CA ILE A 151 0.23 -12.09 3.39
C ILE A 151 -1.06 -12.90 3.61
N HIS A 152 -2.06 -12.76 2.73
CA HIS A 152 -3.32 -13.50 2.81
C HIS A 152 -3.18 -14.98 2.43
N PHE A 153 -2.08 -15.38 1.78
CA PHE A 153 -1.78 -16.79 1.50
C PHE A 153 -1.91 -17.68 2.77
N THR A 154 -1.65 -17.12 3.94
CA THR A 154 -1.77 -17.83 5.23
C THR A 154 -3.20 -18.12 5.68
N VAL A 155 -4.22 -17.45 5.12
CA VAL A 155 -5.60 -17.45 5.62
C VAL A 155 -6.52 -18.39 4.82
N ASP A 156 -6.35 -18.50 3.50
CA ASP A 156 -7.39 -19.06 2.61
C ASP A 156 -7.30 -20.58 2.33
N ILE A 157 -6.25 -21.28 2.77
CA ILE A 157 -6.07 -22.71 2.48
C ILE A 157 -6.46 -23.55 3.70
N LYS A 158 -7.51 -24.38 3.53
CA LYS A 158 -8.04 -25.29 4.56
C LYS A 158 -7.21 -26.56 4.79
N ASP A 159 -6.17 -26.78 4.00
CA ASP A 159 -5.38 -28.02 4.01
C ASP A 159 -3.98 -27.83 4.63
N ARG A 160 -3.42 -28.92 5.19
CA ARG A 160 -2.08 -28.94 5.82
C ARG A 160 -0.99 -28.89 4.75
N ASP A 161 -0.80 -27.74 4.11
CA ASP A 161 0.31 -27.50 3.19
C ASP A 161 1.58 -27.19 3.99
N TYR A 162 2.60 -28.06 3.90
CA TYR A 162 3.93 -27.86 4.50
C TYR A 162 4.49 -26.46 4.19
N ASN A 163 4.27 -25.94 2.98
CA ASN A 163 4.76 -24.62 2.58
C ASN A 163 4.09 -23.48 3.37
N ARG A 164 2.84 -23.65 3.78
CA ARG A 164 2.12 -22.67 4.60
C ARG A 164 2.63 -22.68 6.03
N ASP A 165 2.82 -23.85 6.62
CA ASP A 165 3.32 -23.96 7.99
C ASP A 165 4.78 -23.49 8.07
N HIS A 166 5.58 -23.78 7.03
CA HIS A 166 6.90 -23.19 6.85
C HIS A 166 6.80 -21.67 6.75
N PHE A 167 6.02 -21.12 5.81
CA PHE A 167 5.88 -19.67 5.66
C PHE A 167 5.36 -18.97 6.92
N LYS A 168 4.43 -19.58 7.66
CA LYS A 168 3.93 -19.05 8.94
C LYS A 168 4.99 -18.99 10.03
N SER A 169 5.88 -19.97 10.05
CA SER A 169 6.95 -20.06 11.07
C SER A 169 8.19 -19.27 10.69
N THR A 170 8.47 -19.11 9.38
CA THR A 170 9.73 -18.52 8.89
C THR A 170 9.55 -17.18 8.17
N GLY A 171 8.36 -16.88 7.65
CA GLY A 171 8.14 -15.78 6.73
C GLY A 171 8.75 -16.01 5.34
N VAL A 172 9.26 -17.20 5.05
CA VAL A 172 9.97 -17.54 3.80
C VAL A 172 9.04 -18.22 2.80
N MET A 173 8.99 -17.68 1.58
CA MET A 173 8.20 -18.18 0.47
C MET A 173 9.09 -18.45 -0.74
N GLU A 174 8.90 -19.58 -1.40
CA GLU A 174 9.58 -19.88 -2.65
C GLU A 174 8.98 -19.08 -3.82
N ASP A 175 9.83 -18.64 -4.74
CA ASP A 175 9.42 -17.88 -5.94
C ASP A 175 8.39 -18.62 -6.82
N LYS A 176 8.48 -19.96 -6.87
CA LYS A 176 7.50 -20.80 -7.55
C LYS A 176 6.12 -20.65 -6.90
N LYS A 177 6.04 -20.62 -5.57
CA LYS A 177 4.79 -20.47 -4.84
C LYS A 177 4.18 -19.08 -5.01
N LEU A 178 5.01 -18.03 -4.99
CA LEU A 178 4.60 -16.68 -5.36
C LEU A 178 3.93 -16.66 -6.73
N THR A 179 4.57 -17.30 -7.71
CA THR A 179 4.07 -17.41 -9.08
C THR A 179 2.72 -18.12 -9.13
N GLU A 180 2.52 -19.18 -8.35
CA GLU A 180 1.21 -19.85 -8.23
C GLU A 180 0.13 -18.93 -7.66
N ILE A 181 0.45 -18.19 -6.58
CA ILE A 181 -0.47 -17.24 -5.94
C ILE A 181 -0.93 -16.15 -6.93
N TRP A 182 0.00 -15.68 -7.77
CA TRP A 182 -0.23 -14.65 -8.78
C TRP A 182 -0.72 -15.19 -10.15
N LYS A 183 -0.77 -16.50 -10.37
CA LYS A 183 -1.37 -17.08 -11.60
C LYS A 183 -2.87 -17.32 -11.52
N SER A 184 -3.47 -17.26 -10.33
CA SER A 184 -4.92 -17.39 -10.17
C SER A 184 -5.68 -16.24 -10.87
N LYS A 185 -6.75 -16.57 -11.60
CA LYS A 185 -7.50 -15.68 -12.54
C LYS A 185 -7.71 -14.28 -11.95
N ALA A 186 -7.20 -13.26 -12.65
CA ALA A 186 -7.13 -11.81 -12.31
C ALA A 186 -5.76 -11.27 -11.83
N LYS A 187 -4.67 -12.02 -11.96
CA LYS A 187 -3.33 -11.61 -11.49
C LYS A 187 -2.19 -11.79 -12.51
N GLU A 188 -2.49 -12.07 -13.78
CA GLU A 188 -1.48 -12.23 -14.84
C GLU A 188 -0.59 -10.98 -15.02
N GLU A 189 -1.14 -9.78 -14.78
CA GLU A 189 -0.37 -8.52 -14.78
C GLU A 189 0.72 -8.48 -13.71
N TYR A 190 0.51 -9.12 -12.54
CA TYR A 190 1.55 -9.21 -11.52
C TYR A 190 2.70 -10.11 -11.98
N ILE A 191 2.41 -11.16 -12.75
CA ILE A 191 3.44 -12.01 -13.34
C ILE A 191 4.24 -11.23 -14.38
N LEU A 192 3.56 -10.48 -15.26
CA LEU A 192 4.20 -9.67 -16.29
C LEU A 192 5.18 -8.66 -15.70
N HIS A 193 4.84 -8.07 -14.55
CA HIS A 193 5.63 -7.04 -13.89
C HIS A 193 6.37 -7.52 -12.64
N LYS A 194 6.50 -8.84 -12.45
CA LYS A 194 6.97 -9.46 -11.21
C LYS A 194 8.30 -8.90 -10.73
N THR A 195 9.30 -8.83 -11.60
CA THR A 195 10.64 -8.32 -11.25
C THR A 195 10.60 -6.88 -10.77
N LYS A 196 9.83 -6.03 -11.45
CA LYS A 196 9.65 -4.62 -11.08
C LYS A 196 8.92 -4.47 -9.75
N ILE A 197 7.85 -5.23 -9.55
CA ILE A 197 7.07 -5.21 -8.30
C ILE A 197 7.94 -5.66 -7.12
N LEU A 198 8.66 -6.78 -7.26
CA LEU A 198 9.50 -7.32 -6.18
C LEU A 198 10.62 -6.35 -5.81
N ALA A 199 11.27 -5.71 -6.79
CA ALA A 199 12.31 -4.71 -6.52
C ALA A 199 11.76 -3.50 -5.73
N TYR A 200 10.55 -3.04 -6.06
CA TYR A 200 9.87 -2.00 -5.29
C TYR A 200 9.49 -2.45 -3.88
N MET A 201 8.99 -3.68 -3.71
CA MET A 201 8.67 -4.24 -2.40
C MET A 201 9.92 -4.39 -1.52
N GLU A 202 11.03 -4.84 -2.10
CA GLU A 202 12.32 -4.93 -1.42
C GLU A 202 12.82 -3.56 -1.00
N ARG A 203 12.79 -2.58 -1.91
CA ARG A 203 13.19 -1.20 -1.61
C ARG A 203 12.36 -0.55 -0.51
N LEU A 204 11.07 -0.89 -0.42
CA LEU A 204 10.16 -0.45 0.64
C LEU A 204 10.31 -1.26 1.93
N GLY A 205 11.20 -2.26 1.98
CA GLY A 205 11.40 -3.12 3.13
C GLY A 205 10.20 -4.01 3.43
N LEU A 206 9.37 -4.33 2.44
CA LEU A 206 8.21 -5.22 2.57
C LEU A 206 8.61 -6.70 2.48
N LEU A 207 9.71 -6.97 1.77
CA LEU A 207 10.33 -8.29 1.65
C LEU A 207 11.84 -8.15 1.47
N ALA A 208 12.55 -9.27 1.55
CA ALA A 208 13.95 -9.40 1.13
C ALA A 208 14.08 -10.57 0.15
N ILE A 209 14.85 -10.38 -0.92
CA ILE A 209 15.14 -11.42 -1.91
C ILE A 209 16.44 -12.14 -1.50
N GLN A 210 16.38 -13.45 -1.31
CA GLN A 210 17.55 -14.28 -1.00
C GLN A 210 18.10 -14.96 -2.26
N HIS A 211 19.40 -15.26 -2.24
CA HIS A 211 20.19 -15.83 -3.35
C HIS A 211 19.66 -17.16 -3.93
N GLU A 212 18.71 -17.84 -3.28
CA GLU A 212 18.10 -19.09 -3.75
C GLU A 212 16.67 -18.92 -4.33
N ASN A 213 16.31 -17.73 -4.83
CA ASN A 213 14.93 -17.42 -5.25
C ASN A 213 13.89 -17.63 -4.13
N LYS A 214 14.31 -17.31 -2.89
CA LYS A 214 13.45 -17.31 -1.71
C LYS A 214 13.14 -15.87 -1.33
N LEU A 215 11.89 -15.63 -0.95
CA LEU A 215 11.36 -14.32 -0.58
C LEU A 215 11.03 -14.35 0.91
N CYS A 216 11.60 -13.43 1.68
CA CYS A 216 11.35 -13.32 3.12
C CYS A 216 10.49 -12.10 3.40
N LEU A 217 9.31 -12.26 4.01
CA LEU A 217 8.50 -11.13 4.45
C LEU A 217 9.04 -10.54 5.76
N THR A 218 9.22 -9.23 5.80
CA THR A 218 9.86 -8.51 6.92
C THR A 218 8.98 -8.37 8.16
N LYS A 219 7.71 -8.83 8.14
CA LYS A 219 6.75 -8.57 9.22
C LYS A 219 5.88 -9.76 9.66
N THR A 220 6.39 -10.99 9.57
CA THR A 220 5.72 -12.16 10.18
C THR A 220 6.40 -12.55 11.48
N ASN A 221 6.02 -11.88 12.58
CA ASN A 221 6.11 -12.19 14.02
C ASN A 221 7.20 -13.12 14.61
N SER A 222 8.30 -13.36 13.92
CA SER A 222 9.51 -13.99 14.40
C SER A 222 10.50 -13.97 13.26
N PHE A 223 11.30 -12.91 13.11
CA PHE A 223 12.70 -13.02 12.67
C PHE A 223 13.39 -11.66 12.84
N GLN A 224 14.37 -11.64 13.74
CA GLN A 224 15.53 -10.77 13.61
C GLN A 224 16.26 -11.17 12.33
N CYS A 225 16.14 -10.38 11.27
CA CYS A 225 17.14 -10.38 10.20
C CYS A 225 18.07 -9.20 10.46
N PHE A 226 19.06 -9.42 11.32
CA PHE A 226 20.32 -8.70 11.21
C PHE A 226 21.10 -9.38 10.09
N SER A 227 21.31 -8.67 8.99
CA SER A 227 22.47 -8.90 8.14
C SER A 227 23.26 -7.60 8.12
N PHE A 228 24.09 -7.44 9.14
CA PHE A 228 25.32 -6.68 9.00
C PHE A 228 26.30 -7.56 8.23
N THR A 229 26.82 -7.04 7.14
CA THR A 229 28.14 -7.41 6.65
C THR A 229 28.82 -6.11 6.22
N GLU A 230 30.04 -5.98 6.70
CA GLU A 230 30.96 -4.83 6.78
C GLU A 230 31.00 -3.87 5.57
#